data_AF-A0A533BDV0-F1
#
_entry.id   AF-A0A533BDV0-F1
#
_cell.length_a   1.000
_cell.length_b   1.000
_cell.length_c   1.000
_cell.angle_alpha   90.00
_cell.angle_beta   90.00
_cell.angle_gamma   90.00
#
_symmetry.space_group_name_H-M   'P 1'
#
loop_
_entity.id
_entity.type
_entity.pdbx_description
1 polymer ?
#
loop_
_entity_poly.entity_id
_entity_poly.type
_entity_poly.pdbx_seq_one_letter_code
_entity_poly.pdbx_strand_id
1 'polypeptide(L)'
;MSQFTEALVVSPLADGKTWVVLRPFGYDRGVEGSGDRIHVEIGFMTDFASVPRPLWVVLPRWGKYGNAAVIHDWLYWSQERLSRAEADGVFLEAMTVLGVSAWQKYPMYRAVRLLGWLAWWRNQWDRVDGFDRVLRRQLVKSIESSARPSLMRRAWRHMRRPSTPPES
;
A
#
# COMPACT_ATOMS: atom_id res chain seq x y z
N MET A 1 18.89 -12.64 5.69
CA MET A 1 17.59 -12.81 6.38
C MET A 1 16.72 -11.65 5.97
N SER A 2 15.39 -11.82 5.91
CA SER A 2 14.50 -10.72 5.50
C SER A 2 14.50 -9.60 6.53
N GLN A 3 14.57 -8.35 6.09
CA GLN A 3 14.70 -7.19 6.97
C GLN A 3 14.26 -5.89 6.31
N PHE A 4 13.93 -4.89 7.13
CA PHE A 4 13.71 -3.52 6.65
C PHE A 4 15.05 -2.83 6.44
N THR A 5 15.15 -2.05 5.36
CA THR A 5 16.42 -1.42 4.97
C THR A 5 16.73 -0.16 5.77
N GLU A 6 15.69 0.62 6.11
CA GLU A 6 15.78 1.99 6.65
C GLU A 6 14.62 2.24 7.63
N ALA A 7 14.74 3.30 8.43
CA ALA A 7 13.65 3.76 9.29
C ALA A 7 12.53 4.42 8.46
N LEU A 8 11.29 4.04 8.71
CA LEU A 8 10.13 4.68 8.08
C LEU A 8 9.94 6.10 8.63
N VAL A 9 10.10 7.10 7.76
CA VAL A 9 9.83 8.52 8.08
C VAL A 9 8.70 9.02 7.20
N VAL A 10 7.61 9.48 7.83
CA VAL A 10 6.40 9.94 7.14
C VAL A 10 5.90 11.28 7.68
N SER A 11 5.24 12.07 6.83
CA SER A 11 4.47 13.25 7.24
C SER A 11 2.98 13.04 6.97
N PRO A 12 2.07 13.40 7.88
CA PRO A 12 0.64 13.41 7.60
C PRO A 12 0.28 14.51 6.57
N LEU A 13 -0.77 14.27 5.79
CA LEU A 13 -1.49 15.26 4.99
C LEU A 13 -2.68 15.84 5.77
N ALA A 14 -3.22 16.97 5.30
CA ALA A 14 -4.33 17.69 5.96
C ALA A 14 -5.62 16.88 6.07
N ASP A 15 -5.78 15.83 5.26
CA ASP A 15 -6.97 14.97 5.27
C ASP A 15 -7.05 14.00 6.48
N GLY A 16 -5.98 13.92 7.27
CA GLY A 16 -5.87 13.07 8.47
C GLY A 16 -5.94 11.56 8.19
N LYS A 17 -5.80 11.15 6.93
CA LYS A 17 -5.93 9.76 6.46
C LYS A 17 -4.82 9.33 5.52
N THR A 18 -4.01 10.27 5.06
CA THR A 18 -2.92 10.02 4.12
C THR A 18 -1.61 10.49 4.74
N TRP A 19 -0.57 9.71 4.52
CA TRP A 19 0.80 10.00 4.93
C TRP A 19 1.72 9.88 3.74
N VAL A 20 2.79 10.68 3.72
CA VAL A 20 3.77 10.71 2.65
C VAL A 20 5.11 10.21 3.18
N VAL A 21 5.71 9.24 2.49
CA VAL A 21 7.07 8.74 2.78
C VAL A 21 8.10 9.82 2.40
N LEU A 22 8.94 10.23 3.36
CA LEU A 22 9.88 11.34 3.19
C LEU A 22 11.33 10.90 2.96
N ARG A 23 11.66 9.63 3.26
CA ARG A 23 13.00 9.08 3.16
C ARG A 23 12.99 7.73 2.44
N PRO A 24 14.15 7.28 1.89
CA PRO A 24 14.27 5.93 1.37
C PRO A 24 13.74 4.92 2.38
N PHE A 25 12.87 4.03 1.93
CA PHE A 25 12.30 2.98 2.75
C PHE A 25 12.10 1.72 1.90
N GLY A 26 12.31 0.54 2.47
CA GLY A 26 12.32 -0.69 1.71
C GLY A 26 12.38 -1.94 2.58
N TYR A 27 12.32 -3.09 1.90
CA TYR A 27 12.31 -4.40 2.51
C TYR A 27 13.10 -5.41 1.66
N ASP A 28 14.05 -6.08 2.29
CA ASP A 28 14.84 -7.17 1.72
C ASP A 28 14.17 -8.51 2.00
N ARG A 29 14.02 -9.33 0.96
CA ARG A 29 13.40 -10.66 1.05
C ARG A 29 14.44 -11.77 0.97
N GLY A 30 14.31 -12.74 1.86
CA GLY A 30 15.08 -13.98 1.84
C GLY A 30 16.46 -13.88 2.50
N VAL A 31 17.43 -14.61 1.98
CA VAL A 31 18.81 -14.60 2.49
C VAL A 31 19.54 -13.34 2.06
N GLU A 32 20.51 -12.92 2.86
CA GLU A 32 21.34 -11.76 2.53
C GLU A 32 22.06 -12.01 1.20
N GLY A 33 22.00 -11.07 0.26
CA GLY A 33 22.55 -11.24 -1.09
C GLY A 33 21.60 -11.85 -2.13
N SER A 34 20.33 -12.14 -1.81
CA SER A 34 19.33 -12.61 -2.79
C SER A 34 19.04 -11.59 -3.92
N GLY A 35 19.28 -10.30 -3.65
CA GLY A 35 18.91 -9.20 -4.54
C GLY A 35 17.40 -8.92 -4.63
N ASP A 36 16.56 -9.66 -3.91
CA ASP A 36 15.11 -9.43 -3.89
C ASP A 36 14.75 -8.30 -2.91
N ARG A 37 14.95 -7.06 -3.37
CA ARG A 37 14.68 -5.84 -2.61
C ARG A 37 13.44 -5.13 -3.15
N ILE A 38 12.55 -4.77 -2.23
CA ILE A 38 11.40 -3.91 -2.48
C ILE A 38 11.77 -2.50 -2.02
N HIS A 39 11.76 -1.55 -2.96
CA HIS A 39 11.97 -0.13 -2.69
C HIS A 39 10.66 0.62 -2.75
N VAL A 40 10.39 1.46 -1.75
CA VAL A 40 9.26 2.39 -1.73
C VAL A 40 9.75 3.75 -2.18
N GLU A 41 9.10 4.33 -3.19
CA GLU A 41 9.45 5.64 -3.70
C GLU A 41 9.25 6.75 -2.67
N ILE A 42 10.20 7.69 -2.64
CA ILE A 42 10.06 8.91 -1.83
C ILE A 42 8.89 9.73 -2.40
N GLY A 43 8.03 10.24 -1.53
CA GLY A 43 6.80 10.92 -1.90
C GLY A 43 5.60 9.97 -2.03
N PHE A 44 5.78 8.65 -1.80
CA PHE A 44 4.66 7.71 -1.82
C PHE A 44 3.62 8.02 -0.74
N MET A 45 2.37 8.16 -1.17
CA MET A 45 1.21 8.36 -0.33
C MET A 45 0.67 7.01 0.17
N THR A 46 0.86 6.70 1.44
CA THR A 46 0.28 5.54 2.14
C THR A 46 -0.91 5.98 2.99
N ASP A 47 -1.93 5.14 3.10
CA ASP A 47 -3.08 5.36 3.99
C ASP A 47 -3.08 4.39 5.18
N PHE A 48 -2.05 3.52 5.26
CA PHE A 48 -1.94 2.39 6.19
C PHE A 48 -3.21 1.51 6.22
N ALA A 49 -4.06 1.62 5.19
CA ALA A 49 -5.43 1.10 5.20
C ALA A 49 -5.53 -0.31 4.61
N SER A 50 -4.38 -0.97 4.42
CA SER A 50 -4.29 -2.39 4.09
C SER A 50 -5.08 -3.30 5.04
N VAL A 51 -5.43 -2.83 6.24
CA VAL A 51 -6.31 -3.52 7.17
C VAL A 51 -7.77 -3.07 6.98
N PRO A 52 -8.71 -3.98 6.61
CA PRO A 52 -10.12 -3.63 6.50
C PRO A 52 -10.70 -3.03 7.77
N ARG A 53 -11.51 -1.97 7.63
CA ARG A 53 -12.13 -1.23 8.73
C ARG A 53 -12.78 -2.08 9.84
N PRO A 54 -13.47 -3.21 9.56
CA PRO A 54 -14.02 -4.05 10.62
C PRO A 54 -12.96 -4.59 11.59
N LEU A 55 -11.73 -4.83 11.12
CA LEU A 55 -10.64 -5.28 11.98
C LEU A 55 -10.09 -4.16 12.89
N TRP A 56 -10.41 -2.89 12.63
CA TRP A 56 -9.98 -1.77 13.48
C TRP A 56 -10.69 -1.72 14.83
N VAL A 57 -11.75 -2.51 15.02
CA VAL A 57 -12.40 -2.67 16.32
C VAL A 57 -11.48 -3.38 17.32
N VAL A 58 -10.59 -4.26 16.82
CA VAL A 58 -9.73 -5.13 17.64
C VAL A 58 -8.25 -4.80 17.44
N LEU A 59 -7.88 -4.22 16.29
CA LEU A 59 -6.53 -3.81 15.96
C LEU A 59 -6.43 -2.27 15.92
N PRO A 60 -5.46 -1.65 16.61
CA PRO A 60 -5.28 -0.21 16.55
C PRO A 60 -4.94 0.23 15.13
N ARG A 61 -5.36 1.42 14.66
CA ARG A 61 -5.08 1.87 13.28
C ARG A 61 -3.59 1.86 12.94
N TRP A 62 -2.74 2.09 13.94
CA TRP A 62 -1.30 2.04 13.87
C TRP A 62 -0.77 1.08 14.94
N GLY A 63 0.21 0.24 14.58
CA GLY A 63 0.79 -0.74 15.49
C GLY A 63 2.12 -1.27 14.96
N LYS A 64 2.63 -2.34 15.58
CA LYS A 64 3.93 -2.97 15.21
C LYS A 64 4.04 -3.36 13.74
N TYR A 65 2.93 -3.47 13.02
CA TYR A 65 2.87 -3.81 11.59
C TYR A 65 2.95 -2.59 10.64
N GLY A 66 3.08 -1.36 11.14
CA GLY A 66 3.02 -0.14 10.33
C GLY A 66 4.00 -0.14 9.15
N ASN A 67 5.24 -0.55 9.40
CA ASN A 67 6.27 -0.70 8.37
C ASN A 67 5.85 -1.71 7.29
N ALA A 68 5.28 -2.86 7.68
CA ALA A 68 4.79 -3.86 6.75
C ALA A 68 3.62 -3.34 5.90
N ALA A 69 2.75 -2.50 6.48
CA ALA A 69 1.63 -1.91 5.77
C ALA A 69 2.09 -0.96 4.64
N VAL A 70 3.18 -0.20 4.83
CA VAL A 70 3.72 0.66 3.76
C VAL A 70 4.27 -0.16 2.59
N ILE A 71 5.01 -1.22 2.89
CA ILE A 71 5.53 -2.14 1.86
C ILE A 71 4.36 -2.75 1.08
N HIS A 72 3.32 -3.20 1.79
CA HIS A 72 2.13 -3.78 1.15
C HIS A 72 1.36 -2.75 0.31
N ASP A 73 1.12 -1.55 0.83
CA ASP A 73 0.48 -0.45 0.09
C ASP A 73 1.23 -0.12 -1.20
N TRP A 74 2.57 -0.10 -1.14
CA TRP A 74 3.44 0.13 -2.29
C TRP A 74 3.29 -0.98 -3.32
N LEU A 75 3.40 -2.25 -2.92
CA LEU A 75 3.23 -3.40 -3.83
C LEU A 75 1.83 -3.42 -4.47
N TYR A 76 0.80 -3.08 -3.69
CA TYR A 76 -0.57 -2.94 -4.18
C TYR A 76 -0.75 -1.78 -5.17
N TRP A 77 0.09 -0.76 -5.08
CA TRP A 77 0.10 0.38 -6.00
C TRP A 77 0.89 0.08 -7.27
N SER A 78 2.16 -0.32 -7.12
CA SER A 78 3.11 -0.50 -8.22
C SER A 78 2.79 -1.71 -9.07
N GLN A 79 2.28 -2.82 -8.51
CA GLN A 79 1.80 -4.00 -9.24
C GLN A 79 2.73 -4.49 -10.39
N GLU A 80 4.03 -4.20 -10.30
CA GLU A 80 4.97 -4.35 -11.41
C GLU A 80 5.65 -5.71 -11.39
N ARG A 81 5.97 -6.20 -10.19
CA ARG A 81 6.84 -7.37 -10.01
C ARG A 81 6.15 -8.56 -9.34
N LEU A 82 5.12 -8.32 -8.53
CA LEU A 82 4.47 -9.33 -7.71
C LEU A 82 2.97 -9.38 -7.98
N SER A 83 2.41 -10.58 -8.00
CA SER A 83 0.97 -10.78 -7.95
C SER A 83 0.40 -10.33 -6.60
N ARG A 84 -0.91 -10.11 -6.54
CA ARG A 84 -1.61 -9.80 -5.30
C ARG A 84 -1.32 -10.81 -4.19
N ALA A 85 -1.30 -12.11 -4.54
CA ALA A 85 -1.05 -13.16 -3.55
C ALA A 85 0.37 -13.13 -2.99
N GLU A 86 1.36 -12.81 -3.83
CA GLU A 86 2.74 -12.63 -3.39
C GLU A 86 2.88 -11.37 -2.53
N ALA A 87 2.23 -10.26 -2.90
CA ALA A 87 2.19 -9.05 -2.09
C ALA A 87 1.57 -9.28 -0.70
N ASP A 88 0.44 -10.01 -0.64
CA ASP A 88 -0.19 -10.44 0.62
C ASP A 88 0.78 -11.31 1.44
N GLY A 89 1.55 -12.18 0.78
CA GLY A 89 2.57 -13.02 1.40
C GLY A 89 3.73 -12.22 2.01
N VAL A 90 4.23 -11.21 1.29
CA VAL A 90 5.25 -10.27 1.78
C VAL A 90 4.75 -9.54 3.03
N PHE A 91 3.47 -9.17 3.07
CA PHE A 91 2.90 -8.52 4.25
C PHE A 91 2.93 -9.42 5.49
N LEU A 92 2.58 -10.70 5.34
CA LEU A 92 2.67 -11.68 6.43
C LEU A 92 4.12 -11.94 6.87
N GLU A 93 5.04 -12.03 5.91
CA GLU A 93 6.47 -12.19 6.15
C GLU A 93 7.03 -10.99 6.94
N ALA A 94 6.79 -9.77 6.46
CA ALA A 94 7.24 -8.54 7.08
C ALA A 94 6.66 -8.34 8.50
N MET A 95 5.38 -8.68 8.72
CA MET A 95 4.80 -8.71 10.07
C MET A 95 5.49 -9.72 11.00
N THR A 96 5.96 -10.85 10.45
CA THR A 96 6.72 -11.84 11.22
C THR A 96 8.09 -11.29 11.63
N VAL A 97 8.78 -10.60 10.73
CA VAL A 97 10.05 -9.90 11.03
C VAL A 97 9.86 -8.84 12.12
N LEU A 98 8.74 -8.12 12.11
CA LEU A 98 8.39 -7.11 13.12
C LEU A 98 7.94 -7.69 14.47
N GLY A 99 7.90 -9.02 14.62
CA GLY A 99 7.46 -9.68 15.85
C GLY A 99 5.98 -9.43 16.17
N VAL A 100 5.14 -9.22 15.14
CA VAL A 100 3.69 -9.12 15.30
C VAL A 100 3.16 -10.49 15.74
N SER A 101 2.32 -10.51 16.77
CA SER A 101 1.81 -11.77 17.33
C SER A 101 0.96 -12.53 16.32
N ALA A 102 0.94 -13.87 16.45
CA ALA A 102 0.16 -14.74 15.57
C ALA A 102 -1.32 -14.34 15.51
N TRP A 103 -1.92 -13.99 16.65
CA TRP A 103 -3.33 -13.59 16.73
C TRP A 103 -3.63 -12.28 15.98
N GLN A 104 -2.63 -11.41 15.75
CA GLN A 104 -2.78 -10.19 14.95
C GLN A 104 -2.52 -10.44 13.47
N LYS A 105 -1.36 -11.04 13.14
CA LYS A 105 -0.90 -11.13 11.75
C LYS A 105 -1.74 -12.06 10.87
N TYR A 106 -2.24 -13.19 11.42
CA TYR A 106 -3.01 -14.15 10.61
C TYR A 106 -4.40 -13.61 10.22
N PRO A 107 -5.18 -12.98 11.11
CA PRO A 107 -6.41 -12.30 10.70
C PRO A 107 -6.18 -11.19 9.68
N MET A 108 -5.14 -10.37 9.86
CA MET A 108 -4.77 -9.32 8.90
C MET A 108 -4.45 -9.91 7.52
N TYR A 109 -3.64 -10.97 7.48
CA TYR A 109 -3.32 -11.68 6.25
C TYR A 109 -4.57 -12.27 5.58
N ARG A 110 -5.42 -12.97 6.32
CA ARG A 110 -6.68 -13.52 5.77
C ARG A 110 -7.58 -12.43 5.22
N ALA A 111 -7.65 -11.28 5.87
CA ALA A 111 -8.48 -10.17 5.44
C ALA A 111 -7.99 -9.57 4.10
N VAL A 112 -6.68 -9.38 3.91
CA VAL A 112 -6.14 -8.95 2.61
C VAL A 112 -6.32 -10.02 1.53
N ARG A 113 -6.20 -11.31 1.87
CA ARG A 113 -6.48 -12.41 0.92
C ARG A 113 -7.92 -12.37 0.40
N LEU A 114 -8.89 -12.15 1.30
CA LEU A 114 -10.33 -12.17 0.97
C LEU A 114 -10.83 -10.87 0.34
N LEU A 115 -10.39 -9.70 0.81
CA LEU A 115 -10.95 -8.40 0.45
C LEU A 115 -9.99 -7.49 -0.33
N GLY A 116 -8.70 -7.85 -0.41
CA GLY A 116 -7.66 -7.03 -1.03
C GLY A 116 -7.86 -6.82 -2.54
N TRP A 117 -8.61 -7.69 -3.22
CA TRP A 117 -8.92 -7.54 -4.65
C TRP A 117 -9.61 -6.19 -4.97
N LEU A 118 -10.45 -5.66 -4.07
CA LEU A 118 -11.08 -4.35 -4.22
C LEU A 118 -10.05 -3.22 -4.28
N ALA A 119 -9.07 -3.24 -3.38
CA ALA A 119 -8.00 -2.25 -3.32
C ALA A 119 -7.04 -2.42 -4.49
N TRP A 120 -6.75 -3.65 -4.88
CA TRP A 120 -5.91 -3.99 -6.02
C TRP A 120 -6.48 -3.42 -7.32
N TRP A 121 -7.75 -3.68 -7.64
CA TRP A 121 -8.42 -3.12 -8.82
C TRP A 121 -8.59 -1.62 -8.74
N ARG A 122 -8.88 -1.07 -7.56
CA ARG A 122 -8.90 0.39 -7.37
C ARG A 122 -7.57 0.99 -7.79
N ASN A 123 -6.44 0.47 -7.31
CA ASN A 123 -5.12 1.00 -7.68
C ASN A 123 -4.85 0.90 -9.19
N GLN A 124 -5.33 -0.15 -9.87
CA GLN A 124 -5.24 -0.24 -11.34
C GLN A 124 -6.03 0.87 -12.03
N TRP A 125 -7.30 1.06 -11.66
CA TRP A 125 -8.12 2.17 -12.18
C TRP A 125 -7.50 3.53 -11.84
N ASP A 126 -6.88 3.64 -10.67
CA ASP A 126 -6.18 4.84 -10.27
C ASP A 126 -5.10 5.25 -11.25
N ARG A 127 -4.23 4.31 -11.61
CA ARG A 127 -3.13 4.52 -12.55
C ARG A 127 -3.61 4.75 -13.98
N VAL A 128 -4.59 3.97 -14.43
CA VAL A 128 -5.17 4.09 -15.79
C VAL A 128 -5.87 5.44 -15.99
N ASP A 129 -6.37 6.07 -14.92
CA ASP A 129 -6.93 7.43 -14.95
C ASP A 129 -5.86 8.53 -14.73
N GLY A 130 -4.58 8.18 -14.70
CA GLY A 130 -3.46 9.13 -14.58
C GLY A 130 -3.23 9.68 -13.17
N PHE A 131 -3.84 9.08 -12.13
CA PHE A 131 -3.51 9.45 -10.76
C PHE A 131 -2.19 8.80 -10.36
N ASP A 132 -1.34 9.54 -9.65
CA ASP A 132 -0.08 9.03 -9.10
C ASP A 132 -0.11 9.12 -7.56
N ARG A 133 0.24 8.02 -6.89
CA ARG A 133 0.44 8.01 -5.44
C ARG A 133 1.79 8.57 -5.03
N VAL A 134 2.70 8.80 -5.96
CA VAL A 134 4.04 9.36 -5.68
C VAL A 134 4.03 10.85 -5.96
N LEU A 135 4.16 11.66 -4.91
CA LEU A 135 4.27 13.11 -5.04
C LEU A 135 5.66 13.48 -5.57
N ARG A 136 5.73 13.92 -6.83
CA ARG A 136 7.00 14.36 -7.46
C ARG A 136 7.61 15.60 -6.80
N ARG A 137 6.81 16.42 -6.13
CA ARG A 137 7.27 17.62 -5.42
C ARG A 137 7.34 17.31 -3.93
N GLN A 138 8.55 17.23 -3.38
CA GLN A 138 8.80 16.88 -1.97
C GLN A 138 8.43 17.98 -0.95
N LEU A 139 8.01 19.16 -1.42
CA LEU A 139 7.45 20.23 -0.56
C LEU A 139 6.00 19.88 -0.20
N VAL A 140 5.84 18.88 0.66
CA VAL A 140 4.54 18.58 1.26
C VAL A 140 4.22 19.70 2.24
N LYS A 141 3.24 20.55 1.89
CA LYS A 141 2.72 21.54 2.84
C LYS A 141 1.69 20.84 3.73
N SER A 142 1.69 21.11 5.03
CA SER A 142 0.75 20.51 5.99
C SER A 142 -0.74 20.79 5.68
N ILE A 143 -1.03 21.77 4.81
CA ILE A 143 -2.37 22.14 4.35
C ILE A 143 -2.84 21.31 3.13
N GLU A 144 -1.94 20.56 2.48
CA GLU A 144 -2.29 19.79 1.29
C GLU A 144 -3.07 18.52 1.68
N SER A 145 -4.14 18.25 0.94
CA SER A 145 -4.96 17.03 1.09
C SER A 145 -4.72 16.11 -0.10
N SER A 146 -4.93 14.80 0.08
CA SER A 146 -4.85 13.87 -1.04
C SER A 146 -5.90 14.21 -2.10
N ALA A 147 -5.46 14.44 -3.35
CA ALA A 147 -6.37 14.60 -4.50
C ALA A 147 -7.02 13.27 -4.94
N ARG A 148 -6.81 12.18 -4.18
CA ARG A 148 -7.29 10.84 -4.51
C ARG A 148 -8.83 10.78 -4.49
N PRO A 149 -9.48 10.49 -5.62
CA PRO A 149 -10.93 10.39 -5.67
C PRO A 149 -11.47 9.23 -4.83
N SER A 150 -12.72 9.36 -4.36
CA SER A 150 -13.41 8.30 -3.62
C SER A 150 -13.60 7.05 -4.48
N LEU A 151 -13.68 5.87 -3.83
CA LEU A 151 -13.88 4.60 -4.52
C LEU A 151 -15.16 4.61 -5.36
N MET A 152 -16.28 5.13 -4.82
CA MET A 152 -17.55 5.22 -5.56
C MET A 152 -17.42 6.06 -6.83
N ARG A 153 -16.76 7.23 -6.74
CA ARG A 153 -16.54 8.12 -7.90
C ARG A 153 -15.66 7.46 -8.95
N ARG A 154 -14.72 6.60 -8.55
CA ARG A 154 -13.88 5.84 -9.50
C ARG A 154 -14.63 4.68 -10.14
N ALA A 155 -15.31 3.86 -9.35
CA ALA A 155 -16.10 2.75 -9.85
C ALA A 155 -17.11 3.23 -10.90
N TRP A 156 -17.80 4.34 -10.63
CA TRP A 156 -18.75 4.95 -11.56
C TRP A 156 -18.10 5.42 -12.88
N ARG A 157 -16.89 6.01 -12.83
CA ARG A 157 -16.15 6.39 -14.05
C ARG A 157 -15.74 5.18 -14.87
N HIS A 158 -15.29 4.12 -14.22
CA HIS A 158 -14.86 2.90 -14.91
C HIS A 158 -16.05 2.18 -15.56
N MET A 159 -17.20 2.10 -14.88
CA MET A 159 -18.44 1.52 -15.44
C MET A 159 -19.00 2.28 -16.65
N ARG A 160 -18.65 3.56 -16.81
CA ARG A 160 -19.10 4.43 -17.91
C ARG A 160 -18.09 4.56 -19.06
N ARG A 161 -16.92 3.92 -18.98
CA ARG A 161 -15.98 3.92 -20.09
C ARG A 161 -16.59 3.09 -21.24
N PRO A 162 -16.76 3.65 -22.45
CA PRO A 162 -17.20 2.86 -23.59
C PRO A 162 -16.14 1.78 -23.86
N SER A 163 -16.59 0.55 -24.12
CA SER A 163 -15.71 -0.51 -24.60
C SER A 163 -15.22 -0.12 -26.00
N THR A 164 -14.00 0.39 -26.10
CA THR A 164 -13.31 0.47 -27.39
C THR A 164 -13.19 -0.95 -27.94
N PRO A 165 -13.79 -1.28 -29.09
CA PRO A 165 -13.54 -2.56 -29.72
C PRO A 165 -12.05 -2.68 -30.04
N PRO A 166 -11.46 -3.89 -29.99
CA PRO A 166 -10.07 -4.07 -30.39
C PRO A 166 -9.91 -3.62 -31.84
N GLU A 167 -8.90 -2.78 -32.10
CA GLU A 167 -8.48 -2.47 -33.47
C GLU A 167 -8.06 -3.78 -34.15
N SER A 168 -8.74 -4.10 -35.23
CA SER A 168 -8.56 -5.28 -36.08
C SER A 168 -7.32 -5.17 -36.96
#